data_AF-A0A7C6NEY2-F1
#
_entry.id   AF-A0A7C6NEY2-F1
#
_cell.length_a   1.000
_cell.length_b   1.000
_cell.length_c   1.000
_cell.angle_alpha   90.00
_cell.angle_beta   90.00
_cell.angle_gamma   90.00
#
_symmetry.space_group_name_H-M   'P 1'
#
loop_
_entity.id
_entity.type
_entity.pdbx_description
1 polymer ?
#
loop_
_entity_poly.entity_id
_entity_poly.type
_entity_poly.pdbx_seq_one_letter_code
_entity_poly.pdbx_strand_id
1 'polypeptide(L)'
;MNHLTPMTLHLQQTLVYTKESPLNNSLALAYEELLDHLAEMAVTSEALLVCEAVLSSEYCKVTPLVTYYRGAKDRGVPLFSLEVGKYSFHQVPIPPNEGKYLFPLLNRFALSLDFKEENKKRIMVRVFKERPFLNAVQFIAPI
;
A
#
# COMPACT_ATOMS: atom_id res chain seq x y z
N MET A 1 -6.23 6.68 23.70
CA MET A 1 -6.40 6.63 22.22
C MET A 1 -5.03 6.76 21.61
N ASN A 2 -4.49 5.71 20.99
CA ASN A 2 -3.16 5.81 20.37
C ASN A 2 -3.32 6.56 19.04
N HIS A 3 -2.82 7.80 19.01
CA HIS A 3 -2.69 8.58 17.80
C HIS A 3 -1.73 7.84 16.86
N LEU A 4 -2.25 7.46 15.69
CA LEU A 4 -1.45 6.84 14.65
C LEU A 4 -0.75 7.99 13.92
N THR A 5 0.35 8.47 14.50
CA THR A 5 1.17 9.53 13.89
C THR A 5 2.06 8.86 12.84
N PRO A 6 1.86 9.14 11.54
CA PRO A 6 2.73 8.60 10.52
C PRO A 6 4.16 9.07 10.75
N MET A 7 5.11 8.17 10.56
CA MET A 7 6.52 8.52 10.52
C MET A 7 6.86 9.09 9.15
N THR A 8 7.95 9.85 9.06
CA THR A 8 8.53 10.21 7.76
C THR A 8 9.50 9.13 7.31
N LEU A 9 9.18 8.47 6.20
CA LEU A 9 10.10 7.59 5.50
C LEU A 9 10.92 8.40 4.50
N HIS A 10 12.24 8.32 4.60
CA HIS A 10 13.17 8.83 3.59
C HIS A 10 13.57 7.69 2.67
N LEU A 11 12.89 7.58 1.54
CA LEU A 11 13.20 6.55 0.56
C LEU A 11 14.46 6.95 -0.21
N GLN A 12 15.55 6.19 -0.04
CA GLN A 12 16.85 6.48 -0.63
C GLN A 12 17.05 5.83 -2.01
N GLN A 13 16.16 4.93 -2.42
CA GLN A 13 16.24 4.21 -3.68
C GLN A 13 14.85 4.02 -4.27
N THR A 14 14.72 4.19 -5.58
CA THR A 14 13.45 3.96 -6.30
C THR A 14 13.03 2.50 -6.19
N LEU A 15 11.79 2.24 -5.77
CA LEU A 15 11.21 0.90 -5.77
C LEU A 15 10.41 0.70 -7.07
N VAL A 16 10.95 -0.13 -7.95
CA VAL A 16 10.36 -0.44 -9.25
C VAL A 16 9.46 -1.67 -9.18
N TYR A 17 8.27 -1.62 -9.77
CA TYR A 17 7.36 -2.74 -9.96
C TYR A 17 7.18 -3.02 -11.45
N THR A 18 7.18 -4.31 -11.82
CA THR A 18 7.31 -4.74 -13.22
C THR A 18 6.13 -5.57 -13.71
N LYS A 19 5.18 -5.87 -12.84
CA LYS A 19 3.95 -6.60 -13.17
C LYS A 19 2.76 -5.83 -12.63
N GLU A 20 1.68 -5.84 -13.40
CA GLU A 20 0.39 -5.26 -13.04
C GLU A 20 -0.65 -6.38 -13.08
N SER A 21 -1.62 -6.35 -12.18
CA SER A 21 -2.79 -7.22 -12.24
C SER A 21 -4.06 -6.39 -12.37
N PRO A 22 -5.05 -6.85 -13.15
CA PRO A 22 -6.38 -6.25 -13.13
C PRO A 22 -6.92 -6.20 -11.71
N LEU A 23 -7.66 -5.14 -11.41
CA LEU A 23 -8.07 -4.79 -10.06
C LEU A 23 -9.55 -5.10 -9.82
N ASN A 24 -9.86 -5.61 -8.62
CA ASN A 24 -11.19 -5.60 -8.05
C ASN A 24 -11.55 -4.24 -7.42
N ASN A 25 -12.72 -3.70 -7.74
CA ASN A 25 -13.16 -2.39 -7.21
C ASN A 25 -13.39 -2.39 -5.67
N SER A 26 -13.49 -3.55 -5.04
CA SER A 26 -13.56 -3.68 -3.58
C SER A 26 -12.17 -3.69 -2.97
N LEU A 27 -11.88 -2.76 -2.04
CA LEU A 27 -10.59 -2.71 -1.35
C LEU A 27 -10.26 -4.03 -0.64
N ALA A 28 -11.25 -4.66 -0.01
CA ALA A 28 -11.03 -5.91 0.71
C ALA A 28 -10.64 -7.04 -0.24
N LEU A 29 -11.38 -7.20 -1.34
CA LEU A 29 -11.10 -8.24 -2.33
C LEU A 29 -9.78 -7.97 -3.07
N ALA A 30 -9.50 -6.73 -3.46
CA ALA A 30 -8.24 -6.37 -4.09
C ALA A 30 -7.03 -6.69 -3.20
N TYR A 31 -7.16 -6.52 -1.89
CA TYR A 31 -6.11 -6.89 -0.94
C TYR A 31 -5.98 -8.40 -0.77
N GLU A 32 -7.10 -9.13 -0.69
CA GLU A 32 -7.10 -10.60 -0.60
C GLU A 32 -6.49 -11.24 -1.86
N GLU A 33 -6.91 -10.82 -3.05
CA GLU A 33 -6.35 -11.25 -4.34
C GLU A 33 -4.84 -10.95 -4.41
N LEU A 34 -4.42 -9.81 -3.86
CA LEU A 34 -3.00 -9.45 -3.75
C LEU A 34 -2.23 -10.41 -2.85
N LEU A 35 -2.79 -10.75 -1.68
CA LEU A 35 -2.16 -11.70 -0.75
C LEU A 35 -2.07 -13.10 -1.36
N ASP A 36 -3.12 -13.55 -2.04
CA ASP A 36 -3.16 -14.85 -2.72
C ASP A 36 -2.08 -14.92 -3.81
N HIS A 37 -1.96 -13.88 -4.64
CA HIS A 37 -0.91 -13.84 -5.65
C HIS A 37 0.49 -13.83 -5.02
N LEU A 38 0.68 -13.05 -3.95
CA LEU A 38 1.97 -12.96 -3.25
C LEU A 38 2.34 -14.27 -2.54
N ALA A 39 1.35 -15.08 -2.12
CA ALA A 39 1.56 -16.39 -1.50
C ALA A 39 2.30 -17.37 -2.43
N GLU A 40 2.05 -17.29 -3.75
CA GLU A 40 2.71 -18.10 -4.77
C GLU A 40 4.10 -17.58 -5.18
N MET A 41 4.45 -16.35 -4.80
CA MET A 41 5.74 -15.75 -5.15
C MET A 41 6.87 -16.17 -4.20
N ALA A 42 8.12 -16.07 -4.65
CA ALA A 42 9.28 -16.32 -3.80
C ALA A 42 9.36 -15.33 -2.63
N VAL A 43 10.02 -15.73 -1.54
CA VAL A 43 10.43 -14.80 -0.46
C VAL A 43 11.21 -13.63 -1.05
N THR A 44 11.10 -12.47 -0.41
CA THR A 44 11.60 -11.16 -0.86
C THR A 44 10.87 -10.57 -2.08
N SER A 45 9.74 -11.15 -2.47
CA SER A 45 8.83 -10.51 -3.43
C SER A 45 7.96 -9.46 -2.76
N GLU A 46 7.44 -8.55 -3.57
CA GLU A 46 6.63 -7.41 -3.14
C GLU A 46 5.37 -7.30 -3.95
N ALA A 47 4.32 -6.82 -3.28
CA ALA A 47 3.13 -6.33 -3.91
C ALA A 47 2.82 -4.91 -3.43
N LEU A 48 2.13 -4.15 -4.27
CA LEU A 48 1.71 -2.78 -3.98
C LEU A 48 0.29 -2.60 -4.46
N LEU A 49 -0.63 -2.34 -3.53
CA LEU A 49 -1.97 -1.88 -3.85
C LEU A 49 -1.99 -0.36 -3.79
N VAL A 50 -2.22 0.28 -4.94
CA VAL A 50 -2.36 1.73 -5.05
C VAL A 50 -3.83 2.09 -4.88
N CYS A 51 -4.10 3.06 -4.02
CA CYS A 51 -5.43 3.56 -3.70
C CYS A 51 -5.50 5.09 -3.86
N GLU A 52 -6.70 5.60 -4.12
CA GLU A 52 -7.06 7.02 -3.96
C GLU A 52 -7.85 7.19 -2.67
N ALA A 53 -7.38 8.08 -1.80
CA ALA A 53 -8.13 8.57 -0.67
C ALA A 53 -8.75 9.93 -1.02
N VAL A 54 -10.07 10.05 -0.89
CA VAL A 54 -10.82 11.28 -1.11
C VAL A 54 -11.47 11.71 0.20
N LEU A 55 -11.05 12.85 0.73
CA LEU A 55 -11.67 13.47 1.89
C LEU A 55 -12.92 14.25 1.45
N SER A 56 -14.06 13.88 2.01
CA SER A 56 -15.32 14.61 1.90
C SER A 56 -15.67 15.26 3.25
N SER A 57 -16.76 16.03 3.28
CA SER A 57 -17.27 16.65 4.50
C SER A 57 -17.70 15.65 5.58
N GLU A 58 -18.03 14.41 5.20
CA GLU A 58 -18.62 13.41 6.10
C GLU A 58 -17.65 12.26 6.40
N TYR A 59 -16.82 11.87 5.43
CA TYR A 59 -15.89 10.75 5.57
C TYR A 59 -14.70 10.82 4.61
N CYS A 60 -13.66 10.04 4.87
CA CYS A 60 -12.60 9.76 3.91
C CYS A 60 -12.90 8.44 3.19
N LYS A 61 -13.00 8.47 1.87
CA LYS A 61 -13.21 7.27 1.04
C LYS A 61 -11.88 6.80 0.48
N VAL A 62 -11.52 5.54 0.71
CA VAL A 62 -10.35 4.91 0.08
C VAL A 62 -10.80 3.93 -0.99
N THR A 63 -10.40 4.16 -2.23
CA THR A 63 -10.76 3.36 -3.41
C THR A 63 -9.51 2.74 -4.02
N PRO A 64 -9.44 1.42 -4.25
CA PRO A 64 -8.30 0.82 -4.93
C PRO A 64 -8.27 1.28 -6.40
N LEU A 65 -7.07 1.47 -6.95
CA LEU A 65 -6.84 1.87 -8.34
C LEU A 65 -6.15 0.79 -9.17
N VAL A 66 -5.08 0.18 -8.64
CA VAL A 66 -4.27 -0.81 -9.34
C VAL A 66 -3.41 -1.60 -8.37
N THR A 67 -3.09 -2.85 -8.72
CA THR A 67 -2.13 -3.66 -7.99
C THR A 67 -0.90 -3.94 -8.84
N TYR A 68 0.28 -3.72 -8.24
CA TYR A 68 1.57 -4.01 -8.83
C TYR A 68 2.33 -5.08 -8.06
N TYR A 69 3.23 -5.79 -8.74
CA TYR A 69 4.09 -6.80 -8.14
C TYR A 69 5.54 -6.70 -8.62
N ARG A 70 6.43 -7.23 -7.78
CA ARG A 70 7.85 -7.37 -8.06
C ARG A 70 8.36 -8.67 -7.46
N GLY A 71 8.87 -9.57 -8.30
CA GLY A 71 9.59 -10.75 -7.86
C GLY A 71 11.02 -10.43 -7.42
N ALA A 72 11.60 -11.30 -6.58
CA ALA A 72 12.95 -11.18 -6.04
C ALA A 72 14.07 -10.99 -7.09
N LYS A 73 13.86 -11.48 -8.32
CA LYS A 73 14.83 -11.41 -9.43
C LYS A 73 14.26 -10.72 -10.67
N ASP A 74 13.14 -10.00 -10.54
CA ASP A 74 12.52 -9.35 -11.68
C ASP A 74 13.44 -8.26 -12.22
N ARG A 75 13.71 -8.33 -13.52
CA ARG A 75 14.48 -7.34 -14.31
C ARG A 75 13.65 -6.77 -15.47
N GLY A 76 12.33 -6.83 -15.32
CA GLY A 76 11.40 -6.36 -16.34
C GLY A 76 11.42 -4.84 -16.49
N VAL A 77 10.70 -4.34 -17.50
CA VAL A 77 10.48 -2.91 -17.67
C VAL A 77 9.62 -2.39 -16.51
N PRO A 78 9.99 -1.27 -15.86
CA PRO A 78 9.16 -0.63 -14.85
C PRO A 78 7.76 -0.29 -15.38
N LEU A 79 6.71 -0.75 -14.70
CA LEU A 79 5.33 -0.30 -14.93
C LEU A 79 4.93 0.78 -13.92
N PHE A 80 5.47 0.70 -12.70
CA PHE A 80 5.29 1.68 -11.65
C PHE A 80 6.56 1.82 -10.83
N SER A 81 6.82 3.03 -10.34
CA SER A 81 7.97 3.32 -9.48
C SER A 81 7.54 4.18 -8.30
N LEU A 82 7.99 3.79 -7.10
CA LEU A 82 8.01 4.68 -5.94
C LEU A 82 9.36 5.38 -5.92
N GLU A 83 9.38 6.66 -6.30
CA GLU A 83 10.62 7.43 -6.47
C GLU A 83 11.30 7.80 -5.14
N VAL A 84 12.59 8.13 -5.22
CA VAL A 84 13.34 8.70 -4.08
C VAL A 84 12.62 9.94 -3.55
N GLY A 85 12.43 10.02 -2.23
CA GLY A 85 11.67 11.12 -1.65
C GLY A 85 11.29 10.92 -0.19
N LYS A 86 10.48 11.86 0.32
CA LYS A 86 9.89 11.78 1.65
C LYS A 86 8.45 11.32 1.54
N TYR A 87 8.08 10.38 2.41
CA TYR A 87 6.75 9.81 2.44
C TYR A 87 6.21 9.77 3.86
N SER A 88 4.91 9.95 3.99
CA SER A 88 4.15 9.57 5.18
C SER A 88 4.12 8.05 5.21
N PHE A 89 4.50 7.47 6.35
CA PHE A 89 4.75 6.05 6.47
C PHE A 89 4.18 5.47 7.75
N HIS A 90 3.57 4.30 7.62
CA HIS A 90 3.14 3.50 8.76
C HIS A 90 3.37 2.00 8.48
N GLN A 91 4.18 1.35 9.31
CA GLN A 91 4.28 -0.10 9.31
C GLN A 91 3.21 -0.69 10.23
N VAL A 92 2.37 -1.57 9.70
CA VAL A 92 1.29 -2.21 10.45
C VAL A 92 1.89 -3.25 11.41
N PRO A 93 1.70 -3.13 12.75
CA PRO A 93 2.32 -4.05 13.70
C PRO A 93 1.80 -5.48 13.60
N ILE A 94 0.51 -5.64 13.29
CA ILE A 94 -0.15 -6.93 13.08
C ILE A 94 -0.79 -6.89 11.69
N PRO A 95 -0.07 -7.38 10.66
CA PRO A 95 -0.56 -7.42 9.29
C PRO A 95 -1.91 -8.14 9.18
N PRO A 96 -2.94 -7.53 8.56
CA PRO A 96 -4.21 -8.20 8.35
C PRO A 96 -4.04 -9.29 7.29
N ASN A 97 -4.57 -10.48 7.57
CA ASN A 97 -4.62 -11.61 6.61
C ASN A 97 -5.93 -11.65 5.83
N GLU A 98 -6.88 -10.76 6.13
CA GLU A 98 -8.17 -10.63 5.45
C GLU A 98 -8.44 -9.15 5.14
N GLY A 99 -9.04 -8.87 4.00
CA GLY A 99 -9.25 -7.52 3.49
C GLY A 99 -10.16 -6.67 4.36
N LYS A 100 -11.14 -7.29 5.05
CA LYS A 100 -12.04 -6.60 5.98
C LYS A 100 -11.32 -5.91 7.13
N TYR A 101 -10.14 -6.41 7.54
CA TYR A 101 -9.33 -5.83 8.61
C TYR A 101 -8.37 -4.75 8.12
N LEU A 102 -8.10 -4.67 6.81
CA LEU A 102 -7.28 -3.61 6.22
C LEU A 102 -8.00 -2.26 6.28
N PHE A 103 -9.28 -2.23 5.92
CA PHE A 103 -10.06 -1.00 5.76
C PHE A 103 -9.98 -0.01 6.95
N PRO A 104 -10.23 -0.42 8.21
CA PRO A 104 -10.15 0.53 9.33
C PRO A 104 -8.74 1.07 9.57
N LEU A 105 -7.70 0.28 9.31
CA LEU A 105 -6.31 0.69 9.45
C LEU A 105 -5.93 1.71 8.37
N LEU A 106 -6.30 1.41 7.12
CA LEU A 106 -6.00 2.26 5.97
C LEU A 106 -6.75 3.59 6.02
N ASN A 107 -8.02 3.59 6.45
CA ASN A 107 -8.76 4.84 6.67
C ASN A 107 -8.15 5.71 7.76
N ARG A 108 -7.68 5.09 8.86
CA ARG A 108 -7.01 5.85 9.92
C ARG A 108 -5.72 6.50 9.42
N PHE A 109 -4.95 5.77 8.61
CA PHE A 109 -3.78 6.34 7.95
C PHE A 109 -4.17 7.45 6.98
N ALA A 110 -5.18 7.24 6.13
CA ALA A 110 -5.67 8.25 5.20
C ALA A 110 -6.05 9.54 5.93
N LEU A 111 -6.85 9.46 7.00
CA LEU A 111 -7.28 10.61 7.80
C LEU A 111 -6.14 11.35 8.51
N SER A 112 -4.96 10.74 8.64
CA SER A 112 -3.78 11.37 9.23
C SER A 112 -2.94 12.17 8.22
N LEU A 113 -3.27 12.10 6.93
CA LEU A 113 -2.59 12.86 5.87
C LEU A 113 -3.04 14.33 5.85
N ASP A 114 -2.19 15.20 5.33
CA ASP A 114 -2.51 16.63 5.18
C ASP A 114 -3.28 16.89 3.87
N PHE A 115 -4.58 17.17 3.99
CA PHE A 115 -5.50 17.50 2.87
C PHE A 115 -5.71 19.01 2.67
N LYS A 116 -4.87 19.89 3.23
CA LYS A 116 -5.08 21.36 3.12
C LYS A 116 -5.14 21.88 1.68
N GLU A 117 -4.28 21.35 0.79
CA GLU A 117 -4.16 21.83 -0.59
C GLU A 117 -5.05 21.03 -1.56
N GLU A 118 -5.24 19.74 -1.29
CA GLU A 118 -6.01 18.83 -2.13
C GLU A 118 -6.85 17.91 -1.27
N ASN A 119 -8.11 17.68 -1.67
CA ASN A 119 -8.99 16.72 -1.01
C ASN A 119 -8.75 15.27 -1.47
N LYS A 120 -7.80 15.04 -2.37
CA LYS A 120 -7.42 13.72 -2.88
C LYS A 120 -5.96 13.43 -2.55
N LYS A 121 -5.66 12.19 -2.17
CA LYS A 121 -4.30 11.72 -1.93
C LYS A 121 -4.12 10.31 -2.48
N ARG A 122 -2.94 10.05 -3.03
CA ARG A 122 -2.54 8.68 -3.39
C ARG A 122 -1.95 7.98 -2.16
N ILE A 123 -2.51 6.82 -1.84
CA ILE A 123 -2.04 5.95 -0.77
C ILE A 123 -1.59 4.64 -1.39
N MET A 124 -0.52 4.06 -0.86
CA MET A 124 0.05 2.81 -1.31
C MET A 124 0.13 1.85 -0.14
N VAL A 125 -0.45 0.67 -0.30
CA VAL A 125 -0.32 -0.45 0.63
C VAL A 125 0.73 -1.40 0.07
N ARG A 126 1.94 -1.32 0.61
CA ARG A 126 3.05 -2.20 0.25
C ARG A 126 2.99 -3.44 1.13
N VAL A 127 3.07 -4.61 0.50
CA VAL A 127 3.18 -5.91 1.17
C VAL A 127 4.49 -6.56 0.76
N PHE A 128 5.38 -6.78 1.72
CA PHE A 128 6.68 -7.39 1.50
C PHE A 128 6.71 -8.79 2.11
N LYS A 129 7.03 -9.80 1.29
CA LYS A 129 7.12 -11.20 1.74
C LYS A 129 8.46 -11.45 2.41
N GLU A 130 8.48 -11.36 3.74
CA GLU A 130 9.70 -11.57 4.53
C GLU A 130 10.07 -13.04 4.66
N ARG A 131 9.05 -13.92 4.81
CA ARG A 131 9.19 -15.38 4.95
C ARG A 131 7.98 -16.07 4.28
N PRO A 132 7.97 -17.40 4.09
CA PRO A 132 6.90 -18.10 3.37
C PRO A 132 5.46 -17.78 3.84
N PHE A 133 5.27 -17.48 5.13
CA PHE A 133 3.97 -17.17 5.73
C PHE A 133 3.97 -15.86 6.54
N LEU A 134 4.97 -15.01 6.32
CA LEU A 134 5.09 -13.74 7.04
C LEU A 134 5.27 -12.60 6.05
N ASN A 135 4.32 -11.67 6.10
CA ASN A 135 4.31 -10.48 5.27
C ASN A 135 4.39 -9.25 6.15
N ALA A 136 5.24 -8.29 5.80
CA ALA A 136 5.19 -6.94 6.36
C ALA A 136 4.22 -6.09 5.53
N VAL A 137 3.28 -5.42 6.20
CA VAL A 137 2.32 -4.51 5.55
C VAL A 137 2.66 -3.08 5.95
N GLN A 138 2.77 -2.21 4.95
CA GLN A 138 3.21 -0.82 5.11
C GLN A 138 2.29 0.10 4.32
N PHE A 139 1.88 1.20 4.94
CA PHE A 139 1.16 2.28 4.28
C PHE A 139 2.13 3.40 3.97
N ILE A 140 2.05 3.91 2.74
CA ILE A 140 2.93 4.92 2.19
C ILE A 140 2.07 5.96 1.48
N ALA A 141 2.33 7.25 1.69
CA ALA A 141 1.72 8.33 0.91
C ALA A 141 2.77 9.44 0.67
N PRO A 142 2.80 10.10 -0.50
CA PRO A 142 3.66 11.26 -0.71
C PRO A 142 3.33 12.38 0.28
N ILE A 143 4.34 13.12 0.73
CA ILE A 143 4.21 14.35 1.53
C ILE A 143 4.33 15.55 0.62
#